data_AF-A0A351Y392-F1
#
_entry.id   AF-A0A351Y392-F1
#
_cell.length_a   1.000
_cell.length_b   1.000
_cell.length_c   1.000
_cell.angle_alpha   90.00
_cell.angle_beta   90.00
_cell.angle_gamma   90.00
#
_symmetry.space_group_name_H-M   'P 1'
#
loop_
_entity.id
_entity.type
_entity.pdbx_description
1 polymer ?
#
loop_
_entity_poly.entity_id
_entity_poly.type
_entity_poly.pdbx_seq_one_letter_code
_entity_poly.pdbx_strand_id
1 'polypeptide(L)'
;MRRLIYGVLILSLSAGGHSAFAKTTLPTVSKDTIVVKSITDGDTISVMLSGKKESVRLIGIDAPESNTTRFGYVECFGKESSLYLTSLLSGKKITLTYDTSQ
;
A
#
# COMPACT_ATOMS: atom_id res chain seq x y z
N MET A 1 9.44 3.93 13.35
CA MET A 1 8.67 3.39 14.49
C MET A 1 8.04 4.57 15.26
N ARG A 2 6.74 4.77 15.09
CA ARG A 2 5.86 5.73 15.80
C ARG A 2 4.54 4.97 16.00
N ARG A 3 3.76 5.02 17.08
CA ARG A 3 3.83 5.70 18.39
C ARG A 3 2.67 5.13 19.24
N LEU A 4 2.84 5.19 20.56
CA LEU A 4 1.85 5.48 21.62
C LEU A 4 0.53 4.70 21.67
N ILE A 5 0.37 3.92 22.73
CA ILE A 5 -0.87 3.25 23.12
C ILE A 5 -1.46 4.03 24.32
N TYR A 6 -2.61 4.66 24.13
CA TYR A 6 -3.51 5.03 25.23
C TYR A 6 -4.46 3.85 25.47
N GLY A 7 -4.70 3.45 26.72
CA GLY A 7 -5.88 2.62 27.00
C GLY A 7 -5.90 1.83 28.30
N VAL A 8 -6.44 2.48 29.33
CA VAL A 8 -7.36 1.94 30.35
C VAL A 8 -6.83 0.83 31.28
N LEU A 9 -6.64 1.21 32.55
CA LEU A 9 -6.52 0.33 33.71
C LEU A 9 -7.89 -0.25 34.06
N ILE A 10 -8.08 -1.57 33.94
CA ILE A 10 -9.18 -2.28 34.60
C ILE A 10 -8.57 -3.32 35.53
N LEU A 11 -8.72 -3.10 36.83
CA LEU A 11 -8.38 -4.06 37.87
C LEU A 11 -9.63 -4.89 38.16
N SER A 12 -9.64 -6.15 37.70
CA SER A 12 -10.61 -7.14 38.17
C SER A 12 -9.88 -8.44 38.52
N LEU A 13 -9.84 -8.74 39.81
CA LEU A 13 -9.27 -9.94 40.39
C LEU A 13 -10.30 -11.07 40.30
N SER A 14 -10.03 -12.09 39.48
CA SER A 14 -10.74 -13.38 39.56
C SER A 14 -9.74 -14.51 39.34
N ALA A 15 -9.42 -15.22 40.41
CA ALA A 15 -8.62 -16.44 40.39
C ALA A 15 -9.44 -17.58 39.75
N GLY A 16 -8.98 -18.08 38.61
CA GLY A 16 -9.55 -19.23 37.92
C GLY A 16 -8.74 -19.52 36.67
N GLY A 17 -7.93 -20.58 36.71
CA GLY A 17 -7.05 -21.00 35.62
C GLY A 17 -7.84 -21.31 34.36
N HIS A 18 -7.85 -20.37 33.42
CA HIS A 18 -8.27 -20.60 32.05
C HIS A 18 -6.99 -20.79 31.23
N SER A 19 -6.78 -21.98 30.68
CA SER A 19 -5.80 -22.19 29.62
C SER A 19 -6.04 -21.13 28.56
N ALA A 20 -5.10 -20.20 28.44
CA ALA A 20 -5.13 -19.15 27.45
C ALA A 20 -5.01 -19.80 26.07
N PHE A 21 -6.15 -20.12 25.47
CA PHE A 21 -6.21 -20.32 24.03
C PHE A 21 -5.80 -18.99 23.42
N ALA A 22 -4.56 -18.91 22.95
CA ALA A 22 -4.06 -17.77 22.22
C ALA A 22 -5.05 -17.52 21.08
N LYS A 23 -5.78 -16.41 21.18
CA LYS A 23 -6.68 -15.95 20.14
C LYS A 23 -5.78 -15.55 18.97
N THR A 24 -5.51 -16.48 18.07
CA THR A 24 -4.80 -16.23 16.82
C THR A 24 -5.62 -15.21 16.04
N THR A 25 -5.30 -13.93 16.21
CA THR A 25 -5.76 -12.88 15.32
C THR A 25 -5.19 -13.22 13.95
N LEU A 26 -6.07 -13.60 13.02
CA LEU A 26 -5.76 -13.74 11.60
C LEU A 26 -4.96 -12.50 11.17
N PRO A 27 -3.94 -12.65 10.31
CA PRO A 27 -3.23 -11.50 9.77
C PRO A 27 -4.25 -10.60 9.07
N THR A 28 -4.58 -9.48 9.71
CA THR A 28 -5.40 -8.44 9.10
C THR A 28 -4.58 -7.86 7.98
N VAL A 29 -4.82 -8.32 6.74
CA VAL A 29 -4.25 -7.69 5.55
C VAL A 29 -4.68 -6.23 5.60
N SER A 30 -3.74 -5.34 5.89
CA SER A 30 -4.00 -3.91 6.01
C SER A 30 -4.51 -3.41 4.65
N LYS A 31 -5.73 -2.88 4.62
CA LYS A 31 -6.31 -2.30 3.41
C LYS A 31 -6.32 -0.79 3.55
N ASP A 32 -5.51 -0.11 2.75
CA ASP A 32 -5.48 1.34 2.72
C ASP A 32 -6.31 1.85 1.57
N THR A 33 -7.28 2.70 1.88
CA THR A 33 -8.12 3.32 0.86
C THR A 33 -7.68 4.76 0.61
N ILE A 34 -7.21 5.05 -0.60
CA ILE A 34 -6.49 6.28 -0.93
C ILE A 34 -6.87 6.83 -2.30
N VAL A 35 -6.48 8.09 -2.56
CA VAL A 35 -6.55 8.71 -3.89
C VAL A 35 -5.14 8.77 -4.48
N VAL A 36 -5.00 8.35 -5.72
CA VAL A 36 -3.72 8.38 -6.45
C VAL A 36 -3.33 9.83 -6.75
N LYS A 37 -2.07 10.19 -6.49
CA LYS A 37 -1.56 11.54 -6.72
C LYS A 37 -1.00 11.73 -8.12
N SER A 38 -0.23 10.76 -8.60
CA SER A 38 0.35 10.77 -9.94
C SER A 38 0.69 9.35 -10.37
N ILE A 39 0.81 9.16 -11.67
CA ILE A 39 1.33 7.94 -12.29
C ILE A 39 2.73 8.24 -12.79
N THR A 40 3.69 7.36 -12.48
CA THR A 40 5.04 7.45 -13.02
C THR A 40 5.08 6.67 -14.33
N ASP A 41 4.85 5.35 -14.25
CA ASP A 41 4.87 4.43 -15.39
C ASP A 41 3.65 3.51 -15.35
N GLY A 42 3.51 2.60 -16.32
CA GLY A 42 2.35 1.71 -16.44
C GLY A 42 2.15 0.70 -15.30
N ASP A 43 3.06 0.64 -14.34
CA ASP A 43 3.04 -0.23 -13.17
C ASP A 43 3.33 0.51 -11.86
N THR A 44 3.58 1.83 -11.90
CA THR A 44 4.11 2.57 -10.75
C THR A 44 3.31 3.84 -10.50
N ILE A 45 2.78 3.94 -9.28
CA ILE A 45 1.94 5.05 -8.83
C ILE A 45 2.56 5.78 -7.65
N SER A 46 2.27 7.07 -7.50
CA SER A 46 2.59 7.83 -6.30
C SER A 46 1.34 8.15 -5.50
N VAL A 47 1.43 7.94 -4.19
CA VAL A 47 0.31 8.00 -3.26
C VAL A 47 0.70 8.72 -1.97
N MET A 48 -0.30 9.18 -1.21
CA MET A 48 -0.08 9.67 0.15
C MET A 48 -0.49 8.60 1.15
N LEU A 49 0.49 7.95 1.78
CA LEU A 49 0.27 6.94 2.83
C LEU A 49 0.76 7.49 4.16
N SER A 50 -0.12 7.49 5.17
CA SER A 50 0.21 7.99 6.52
C SER A 50 0.86 9.39 6.54
N GLY A 51 0.43 10.28 5.64
CA GLY A 51 0.96 11.65 5.51
C GLY A 51 2.30 11.78 4.78
N LYS A 52 2.83 10.69 4.22
CA LYS A 52 4.05 10.69 3.40
C LYS A 52 3.75 10.36 1.95
N LYS A 53 4.52 10.96 1.04
CA LYS A 53 4.51 10.59 -0.37
C LYS A 53 5.29 9.29 -0.52
N GLU A 54 4.64 8.25 -0.99
CA GLU A 54 5.23 6.93 -1.25
C GLU A 54 5.07 6.58 -2.73
N SER A 55 6.01 5.78 -3.25
CA SER A 55 5.93 5.18 -4.59
C SER A 55 5.54 3.71 -4.42
N VAL A 56 4.51 3.28 -5.15
CA VAL A 56 3.97 1.91 -5.07
C VAL A 56 4.03 1.29 -6.45
N ARG A 57 4.68 0.13 -6.55
CA ARG A 57 4.75 -0.68 -7.77
C ARG A 57 3.72 -1.81 -7.72
N LEU A 58 3.06 -2.07 -8.83
CA LEU A 58 2.11 -3.17 -8.97
C LEU A 58 2.87 -4.50 -8.98
N ILE A 59 2.42 -5.45 -8.16
CA ILE A 59 3.05 -6.77 -8.06
C ILE A 59 2.74 -7.58 -9.32
N GLY A 60 3.77 -8.20 -9.90
CA GLY A 60 3.65 -9.09 -11.07
C GLY A 60 3.50 -8.36 -12.41
N ILE A 61 3.71 -7.04 -12.45
CA ILE A 61 3.66 -6.24 -13.67
C ILE A 61 4.97 -5.45 -13.78
N ASP A 62 5.60 -5.50 -14.96
CA ASP A 62 6.76 -4.70 -15.33
C ASP A 62 6.41 -3.96 -16.63
N ALA A 63 6.15 -2.66 -16.53
CA ALA A 63 5.71 -1.84 -17.65
C ALA A 63 6.88 -1.07 -18.28
N PRO A 64 6.81 -0.73 -19.59
CA PRO A 64 7.84 0.09 -20.20
C PRO A 64 7.95 1.47 -19.53
N GLU A 65 9.18 1.96 -19.37
CA GLU A 65 9.46 3.23 -18.72
C GLU A 65 9.05 4.42 -19.60
N SER A 66 8.29 5.34 -19.03
CA SER A 66 7.76 6.53 -19.70
C SER A 66 8.67 7.74 -19.63
N ASN A 67 9.74 7.68 -18.83
CA ASN A 67 10.65 8.78 -18.56
C ASN A 67 12.10 8.31 -18.43
N THR A 68 13.05 9.24 -18.50
CA THR A 68 14.49 8.93 -18.52
C THR A 68 15.12 8.84 -17.12
N THR A 69 14.36 9.02 -16.04
CA THR A 69 14.92 9.16 -14.68
C THR A 69 15.65 7.89 -14.24
N ARG A 70 15.15 6.71 -14.63
CA ARG A 70 15.68 5.42 -14.18
C ARG A 70 16.83 4.92 -15.06
N PHE A 71 16.66 4.94 -16.40
CA PHE A 71 17.60 4.32 -17.34
C PHE A 71 18.28 5.29 -18.29
N GLY A 72 17.95 6.58 -18.26
CA GLY A 72 18.49 7.59 -19.19
C GLY A 72 17.85 7.57 -20.58
N TYR A 73 16.89 6.68 -20.84
CA TYR A 73 16.11 6.62 -22.07
C TYR A 73 14.64 6.30 -21.77
N VAL A 74 13.76 6.56 -22.74
CA VAL A 74 12.34 6.19 -22.70
C VAL A 74 12.15 4.91 -23.51
N GLU A 75 11.33 4.00 -23.02
CA GLU A 75 11.04 2.74 -23.70
C GLU A 75 9.85 2.88 -24.66
N CYS A 76 9.81 2.00 -25.67
CA CYS A 76 8.68 1.93 -26.60
C CYS A 76 7.39 1.65 -25.81
N PHE A 77 6.33 2.38 -26.12
CA PHE A 77 5.03 2.32 -25.45
C PHE A 77 5.00 2.77 -23.97
N GLY A 78 6.08 3.35 -23.43
CA GLY A 78 6.10 3.82 -22.04
C GLY A 78 5.06 4.91 -21.76
N LYS A 79 4.91 5.84 -22.69
CA LYS A 79 3.93 6.94 -22.57
C LYS A 79 2.49 6.42 -22.65
N GLU A 80 2.21 5.52 -23.57
CA GLU A 80 0.92 4.87 -23.78
C GLU A 80 0.53 4.04 -22.56
N SER A 81 1.47 3.28 -22.00
CA SER A 81 1.28 2.47 -20.79
C SER A 81 0.92 3.33 -19.57
N SER A 82 1.67 4.42 -19.35
CA SER A 82 1.40 5.40 -18.29
C SER A 82 0.05 6.12 -18.46
N LEU A 83 -0.31 6.49 -19.70
CA LEU A 83 -1.60 7.09 -20.02
C LEU A 83 -2.77 6.13 -19.79
N TYR A 84 -2.61 4.86 -20.14
CA TYR A 84 -3.63 3.85 -19.90
C TYR A 84 -3.89 3.69 -18.40
N LEU A 85 -2.86 3.53 -17.59
CA LEU A 85 -3.02 3.45 -16.13
C LEU A 85 -3.63 4.73 -15.55
N THR A 86 -3.24 5.90 -16.07
CA THR A 86 -3.85 7.19 -15.69
C THR A 86 -5.35 7.21 -15.98
N SER A 87 -5.79 6.72 -17.14
CA SER A 87 -7.21 6.65 -17.49
C SER A 87 -8.02 5.75 -16.55
N LEU A 88 -7.39 4.69 -16.03
CA LEU A 88 -8.01 3.77 -15.09
C LEU A 88 -8.12 4.33 -13.68
N LEU A 89 -7.15 5.13 -13.23
CA LEU A 89 -7.03 5.52 -11.81
C LEU A 89 -7.37 6.98 -11.52
N SER A 90 -7.31 7.87 -12.51
CA SER A 90 -7.50 9.30 -12.31
C SER A 90 -8.86 9.60 -11.68
N GLY A 91 -8.84 10.37 -10.59
CA GLY A 91 -10.04 10.76 -9.82
C GLY A 91 -10.71 9.61 -9.05
N LYS A 92 -10.17 8.38 -9.10
CA LYS A 92 -10.74 7.24 -8.39
C LYS A 92 -10.09 7.05 -7.02
N LYS A 93 -10.90 6.53 -6.10
CA LYS A 93 -10.46 6.04 -4.79
C LYS A 93 -10.14 4.55 -4.95
N ILE A 94 -8.92 4.15 -4.61
CA ILE A 94 -8.43 2.78 -4.73
C ILE A 94 -8.19 2.18 -3.35
N THR A 95 -8.18 0.86 -3.29
CA THR A 95 -7.73 0.11 -2.10
C THR A 95 -6.42 -0.59 -2.43
N LEU A 96 -5.37 -0.32 -1.66
CA LEU A 96 -4.14 -1.08 -1.72
C LEU A 96 -4.31 -2.38 -0.94
N THR A 97 -3.90 -3.49 -1.58
CA THR A 97 -3.78 -4.80 -0.94
C THR A 97 -2.31 -5.19 -1.03
N TYR A 98 -1.73 -5.58 0.11
CA TYR A 98 -0.32 -5.92 0.21
C TYR A 98 -0.15 -7.43 0.19
N ASP A 99 0.89 -7.89 -0.49
CA ASP A 99 1.41 -9.26 -0.36
C ASP A 99 2.58 -9.22 0.62
N THR A 100 2.50 -10.00 1.70
CA THR A 100 3.54 -10.03 2.74
C THR A 100 4.77 -10.83 2.34
N SER A 101 4.74 -11.51 1.19
CA SER A 101 5.88 -12.27 0.66
C SER A 101 6.84 -11.43 -0.22
N GLN A 102 6.45 -10.19 -0.53
CA GLN A 102 7.21 -9.25 -1.37
C GLN A 102 8.05 -8.28 -0.54
#